data_AF-D9R8I9-F1
#
_entry.id   AF-D9R8I9-F1
#
_cell.length_a   1.000
_cell.length_b   1.000
_cell.length_c   1.000
_cell.angle_alpha   90.00
_cell.angle_beta   90.00
_cell.angle_gamma   90.00
#
_symmetry.space_group_name_H-M   'P 1'
#
loop_
_entity.id
_entity.type
_entity.pdbx_description
1 polymer ?
#
loop_
_entity_poly.entity_id
_entity_poly.type
_entity_poly.pdbx_seq_one_letter_code
_entity_poly.pdbx_strand_id
1 'polypeptide(L)'
;MIYGTLLFAFLSMVFSSPRWRWLISPEASLSPREEKIGFLFGRYLRDAAVAMLLLWLLRDWNRPWVYWIAGCVFFLRTLGFLIPMARVFIND
;
A
#
# COMPACT_ATOMS: atom_id res chain seq x y z
N MET A 1 -11.23 11.44 3.16
CA MET A 1 -10.86 10.27 2.33
C MET A 1 -9.95 10.64 1.18
N ILE A 2 -10.28 11.65 0.36
CA ILE A 2 -9.42 12.13 -0.74
C ILE A 2 -7.97 12.40 -0.32
N TYR A 3 -7.72 13.18 0.76
CA TYR A 3 -6.35 13.43 1.23
C TYR A 3 -5.60 12.15 1.62
N GLY A 4 -6.30 11.17 2.21
CA GLY A 4 -5.73 9.86 2.52
C GLY A 4 -5.38 9.08 1.26
N THR A 5 -6.28 9.04 0.27
CA THR A 5 -6.01 8.44 -1.05
C THR A 5 -4.79 9.07 -1.72
N LEU A 6 -4.70 10.41 -1.73
CA LEU A 6 -3.57 11.13 -2.32
C LEU A 6 -2.27 10.82 -1.58
N LEU A 7 -2.29 10.81 -0.24
CA LEU A 7 -1.13 10.45 0.58
C LEU A 7 -0.66 9.03 0.31
N PHE A 8 -1.57 8.05 0.29
CA PHE A 8 -1.21 6.65 0.03
C PHE A 8 -0.72 6.44 -1.40
N ALA A 9 -1.30 7.13 -2.39
CA ALA A 9 -0.82 7.11 -3.77
C ALA A 9 0.58 7.73 -3.90
N PHE A 10 0.82 8.84 -3.21
CA PHE A 10 2.14 9.47 -3.15
C PHE A 10 3.17 8.52 -2.52
N LEU A 11 2.92 8.02 -1.31
CA LEU A 11 3.82 7.11 -0.64
C LEU A 11 4.06 5.83 -1.46
N SER A 12 3.02 5.30 -2.11
CA SER A 12 3.16 4.18 -3.05
C SER A 12 4.20 4.46 -4.14
N MET A 13 4.10 5.61 -4.81
CA MET A 13 5.07 6.01 -5.84
C MET A 13 6.48 6.14 -5.28
N VAL A 14 6.62 6.73 -4.09
CA VAL A 14 7.92 6.96 -3.47
C VAL A 14 8.59 5.64 -3.06
N PHE A 15 7.83 4.69 -2.50
CA PHE A 15 8.37 3.38 -2.09
C PHE A 15 8.60 2.41 -3.26
N SER A 16 7.79 2.49 -4.32
CA SER A 16 7.92 1.62 -5.51
C SER A 16 8.91 2.12 -6.56
N SER A 17 9.30 3.41 -6.55
CA SER A 17 10.18 3.99 -7.57
C SER A 17 11.56 4.35 -7.00
N PRO A 18 12.66 3.76 -7.50
CA PRO A 18 14.02 4.10 -7.08
C PRO A 18 14.34 5.59 -7.28
N ARG A 19 13.78 6.21 -8.33
CA ARG A 19 13.99 7.62 -8.67
C ARG A 19 13.39 8.61 -7.66
N TRP A 20 12.45 8.18 -6.83
CA TRP A 20 11.71 9.05 -5.91
C TRP A 20 12.12 8.80 -4.45
N ARG A 21 12.92 7.76 -4.18
CA ARG A 21 13.37 7.39 -2.82
C ARG A 21 14.18 8.47 -2.11
N TRP A 22 14.83 9.37 -2.84
CA TRP A 22 15.55 10.51 -2.26
C TRP A 22 14.65 11.40 -1.38
N LEU A 23 13.32 11.36 -1.61
CA LEU A 23 12.33 12.06 -0.79
C LEU A 23 12.19 11.49 0.64
N ILE A 24 12.59 10.23 0.87
CA ILE A 24 12.48 9.54 2.18
C ILE A 24 13.86 9.30 2.79
N SER A 25 14.85 8.94 1.97
CA SER A 25 16.22 8.74 2.42
C SER A 25 17.18 9.21 1.32
N PRO A 26 17.75 10.42 1.44
CA PRO A 26 18.64 10.98 0.41
C PRO A 26 20.00 10.28 0.31
N GLU A 27 20.40 9.50 1.32
CA GLU A 27 21.77 8.98 1.44
C GLU A 27 21.88 7.44 1.44
N ALA A 28 20.77 6.70 1.52
CA ALA A 28 20.83 5.25 1.67
C ALA A 28 20.77 4.49 0.34
N SER A 29 21.89 3.88 -0.06
CA SER A 29 21.86 2.73 -0.97
C SER A 29 21.21 1.56 -0.24
N LEU A 30 19.92 1.33 -0.49
CA LEU A 30 19.17 0.23 0.12
C LEU A 30 19.76 -1.11 -0.32
N SER A 31 19.85 -2.04 0.63
CA SER A 31 20.14 -3.43 0.32
C SER A 31 19.03 -4.01 -0.59
N PRO A 32 19.33 -5.05 -1.40
CA PRO A 32 18.33 -5.72 -2.22
C PRO A 32 17.08 -6.18 -1.43
N ARG A 33 17.27 -6.52 -0.15
CA ARG A 33 16.20 -6.85 0.79
C ARG A 33 15.28 -5.66 1.04
N GLU A 34 15.83 -4.52 1.41
CA GLU A 34 15.06 -3.30 1.69
C GLU A 34 14.39 -2.77 0.43
N GLU A 35 15.00 -2.90 -0.74
CA GLU A 35 14.35 -2.58 -2.01
C GLU A 35 13.10 -3.42 -2.24
N LYS A 36 13.19 -4.73 -1.97
CA LYS A 36 12.07 -5.67 -2.10
C LYS A 36 10.97 -5.37 -1.10
N ILE A 37 11.32 -5.05 0.15
CA ILE A 37 10.36 -4.64 1.19
C ILE A 37 9.68 -3.33 0.78
N GLY A 38 10.46 -2.33 0.35
CA GLY A 38 9.94 -1.04 -0.10
C GLY A 38 9.00 -1.21 -1.29
N PHE A 39 9.34 -2.04 -2.27
CA PHE A 39 8.46 -2.33 -3.40
C PHE A 39 7.15 -2.99 -2.97
N LEU A 40 7.21 -4.01 -2.12
CA LEU A 40 6.03 -4.69 -1.57
C LEU A 40 5.13 -3.72 -0.78
N PHE A 41 5.74 -2.86 0.03
CA PHE A 41 5.04 -1.85 0.81
C PHE A 41 4.38 -0.80 -0.09
N GLY A 42 5.10 -0.29 -1.10
CA GLY A 42 4.54 0.64 -2.07
C GLY A 42 3.37 0.05 -2.84
N ARG A 43 3.42 -1.25 -3.19
CA ARG A 43 2.28 -1.96 -3.80
C ARG A 43 1.08 -2.05 -2.85
N TYR A 44 1.30 -2.36 -1.58
CA TYR A 44 0.25 -2.39 -0.56
C TYR A 44 -0.42 -1.02 -0.38
N LEU A 45 0.37 0.05 -0.30
CA LEU A 45 -0.15 1.42 -0.20
C LEU A 45 -0.98 1.82 -1.43
N ARG A 46 -0.59 1.35 -2.62
CA ARG A 46 -1.40 1.54 -3.84
C ARG A 46 -2.77 0.88 -3.71
N ASP A 47 -2.79 -0.37 -3.28
CA ASP A 47 -4.02 -1.14 -3.11
C ASP A 47 -4.92 -0.47 -2.05
N ALA A 48 -4.34 0.07 -0.97
CA ALA A 48 -5.05 0.86 0.03
C ALA A 48 -5.63 2.17 -0.54
N ALA A 49 -4.86 2.89 -1.36
CA ALA A 49 -5.33 4.12 -2.03
C ALA A 49 -6.53 3.83 -2.96
N VAL A 50 -6.45 2.76 -3.75
CA VAL A 50 -7.55 2.31 -4.62
C VAL A 50 -8.79 1.94 -3.81
N ALA A 51 -8.62 1.18 -2.71
CA ALA A 51 -9.74 0.82 -1.84
C ALA A 51 -10.41 2.06 -1.21
N MET A 52 -9.61 3.02 -0.74
CA MET A 52 -10.14 4.30 -0.21
C MET A 52 -10.86 5.13 -1.28
N LEU A 53 -10.35 5.14 -2.52
CA LEU A 53 -10.99 5.84 -3.64
C LEU A 53 -12.34 5.19 -3.97
N LEU A 54 -12.40 3.86 -4.04
CA LEU A 54 -13.64 3.12 -4.30
C LEU A 54 -14.67 3.35 -3.18
N LEU A 55 -14.25 3.30 -1.92
CA LEU A 55 -15.13 3.62 -0.79
C LEU A 55 -15.66 5.05 -0.84
N TRP A 56 -14.82 6.00 -1.26
CA TRP A 56 -15.25 7.38 -1.43
C TRP A 56 -16.26 7.55 -2.56
N LEU A 57 -16.06 6.89 -3.71
CA LEU A 57 -17.01 6.90 -4.83
C LEU A 57 -18.34 6.20 -4.50
N LEU A 58 -18.30 5.17 -3.66
CA LEU A 58 -19.48 4.40 -3.25
C LEU A 58 -20.16 4.97 -2.00
N ARG A 59 -19.66 6.08 -1.46
CA ARG A 59 -20.15 6.70 -0.22
C ARG A 59 -21.65 6.98 -0.27
N ASP A 60 -22.13 7.51 -1.40
CA ASP A 60 -23.52 7.95 -1.55
C ASP A 60 -24.51 6.77 -1.65
N TRP A 61 -24.02 5.56 -1.93
CA TRP A 61 -24.87 4.36 -1.97
C TRP A 61 -25.30 3.92 -0.56
N ASN A 62 -24.55 4.30 0.49
CA ASN A 62 -24.83 4.09 1.92
C ASN A 62 -25.39 2.70 2.29
N ARG A 63 -24.99 1.65 1.56
CA ARG A 63 -25.40 0.26 1.84
C ARG A 63 -24.38 -0.40 2.78
N PRO A 64 -24.81 -1.00 3.91
CA PRO A 64 -23.90 -1.59 4.90
C PRO A 64 -22.98 -2.69 4.32
N TRP A 65 -23.46 -3.42 3.30
CA TRP A 65 -22.69 -4.45 2.59
C TRP A 65 -21.44 -3.91 1.88
N VAL A 66 -21.44 -2.65 1.42
CA VAL A 66 -20.29 -2.03 0.73
C VAL A 66 -19.10 -1.93 1.67
N TYR A 67 -19.33 -1.51 2.91
CA TYR A 67 -18.29 -1.39 3.93
C TYR A 67 -17.76 -2.76 4.37
N TRP A 68 -18.65 -3.76 4.46
CA TRP A 68 -18.27 -5.14 4.78
C TRP A 68 -17.36 -5.74 3.70
N ILE A 69 -17.76 -5.63 2.43
CA ILE A 69 -16.96 -6.13 1.30
C ILE A 69 -15.62 -5.41 1.25
N ALA A 70 -15.60 -4.09 1.43
CA ALA A 70 -14.35 -3.32 1.45
C ALA A 70 -13.44 -3.77 2.60
N GLY A 71 -13.98 -4.02 3.79
CA GLY A 71 -13.25 -4.58 4.92
C GLY A 71 -12.63 -5.94 4.62
N CYS A 72 -13.40 -6.86 4.03
CA CYS A 72 -12.90 -8.18 3.62
C CYS A 72 -11.79 -8.07 2.57
N VAL A 73 -11.96 -7.22 1.55
CA VAL A 73 -10.95 -6.98 0.52
C VAL A 73 -9.68 -6.41 1.14
N PHE A 74 -9.80 -5.43 2.05
CA PHE A 74 -8.66 -4.84 2.74
C PHE A 74 -7.91 -5.87 3.59
N PHE A 75 -8.64 -6.72 4.32
CA PHE A 75 -8.07 -7.79 5.12
C PHE A 75 -7.29 -8.80 4.26
N LEU A 76 -7.88 -9.27 3.16
CA LEU A 76 -7.23 -10.21 2.24
C LEU A 76 -5.98 -9.60 1.58
N ARG A 77 -6.04 -8.32 1.20
CA ARG A 77 -4.88 -7.60 0.64
C ARG A 77 -3.78 -7.42 1.68
N THR A 78 -4.14 -7.16 2.93
CA THR A 78 -3.19 -7.05 4.05
C THR A 78 -2.50 -8.38 4.30
N LEU A 79 -3.24 -9.49 4.35
CA LEU A 79 -2.65 -10.83 4.44
C LEU A 79 -1.74 -11.14 3.23
N GLY A 80 -2.22 -10.82 2.02
CA GLY A 80 -1.46 -10.98 0.79
C GLY A 80 -0.17 -10.13 0.73
N PHE A 81 -0.06 -9.09 1.54
CA PHE A 81 1.17 -8.30 1.75
C PHE A 81 2.05 -8.88 2.86
N LEU A 82 1.44 -9.23 4.01
CA LEU A 82 2.16 -9.76 5.18
C LEU A 82 2.86 -11.08 4.88
N ILE A 83 2.25 -11.97 4.09
CA ILE A 83 2.84 -13.27 3.74
C ILE A 83 4.15 -13.10 2.94
N PRO A 84 4.19 -12.36 1.81
CA PRO A 84 5.43 -12.05 1.11
C PRO A 84 6.45 -11.32 1.98
N MET A 85 5.99 -10.37 2.81
CA MET A 85 6.89 -9.61 3.68
C MET A 85 7.57 -10.53 4.71
N ALA A 86 6.80 -11.40 5.38
CA ALA A 86 7.32 -12.39 6.32
C ALA A 86 8.31 -13.35 5.65
N ARG A 87 8.05 -13.78 4.41
CA ARG A 87 9.01 -14.61 3.65
C ARG A 87 10.31 -13.88 3.35
N VAL A 88 10.27 -12.57 3.09
CA VAL A 88 11.49 -11.76 2.93
C VAL A 88 12.26 -11.64 4.25
N PHE A 89 11.57 -11.68 5.40
CA PHE A 89 12.22 -11.66 6.71
C PHE A 89 12.81 -13.01 7.15
N ILE A 90 12.22 -14.14 6.72
CA ILE A 90 12.58 -15.50 7.17
C ILE A 90 13.66 -16.15 6.28
N ASN A 91 13.69 -15.84 4.98
CA ASN A 91 14.60 -16.47 4.02
C ASN A 91 15.95 -15.73 3.85
N ASP A 92 16.17 -14.64 4.60
CA ASP A 92 17.46 -13.94 4.78
C ASP A 92 17.94 -14.15 6.22
#